data_AF-A0A834AGC6-F1
#
_entry.id   AF-A0A834AGC6-F1
#
_cell.length_a   1.000
_cell.length_b   1.000
_cell.length_c   1.000
_cell.angle_alpha   90.00
_cell.angle_beta   90.00
_cell.angle_gamma   90.00
#
_symmetry.space_group_name_H-M   'P 1'
#
loop_
_entity.id
_entity.type
_entity.pdbx_description
1 polymer ?
#
loop_
_entity_poly.entity_id
_entity_poly.type
_entity_poly.pdbx_seq_one_letter_code
_entity_poly.pdbx_strand_id
1 'polypeptide(L)'
;MIDMLSEAGLPVIEATSFVSPKWVPQMADHTEVLKGIQKFPGINYPVLTPNFKGYQAAVAAGAKEVSVFGAASELFTRKNINCSIDESFQQFSQVLQAARAASIPVRG
;
A
#
# COMPACT_ATOMS: atom_id res chain seq x y z
N MET A 1 -0.49 -18.69 -0.42
CA MET A 1 0.94 -18.30 -0.30
C MET A 1 1.18 -17.37 0.89
N ILE A 2 0.49 -16.22 0.99
CA ILE A 2 0.67 -15.29 2.15
C ILE A 2 0.42 -15.98 3.49
N ASP A 3 -0.63 -16.81 3.58
CA ASP A 3 -0.92 -17.60 4.79
C ASP A 3 0.24 -18.55 5.14
N MET A 4 0.86 -19.21 4.15
CA MET A 4 2.03 -20.09 4.37
C MET A 4 3.26 -19.30 4.86
N LEU A 5 3.46 -18.07 4.37
CA LEU A 5 4.51 -17.19 4.89
C LEU A 5 4.21 -16.75 6.33
N SER A 6 2.93 -16.60 6.67
CA SER A 6 2.51 -16.28 8.04
C SER A 6 2.81 -17.46 8.98
N GLU A 7 2.51 -18.68 8.54
CA GLU A 7 2.83 -19.92 9.26
C GLU A 7 4.33 -20.16 9.40
N ALA A 8 5.14 -19.68 8.43
CA ALA A 8 6.59 -19.72 8.51
C ALA A 8 7.18 -18.73 9.56
N GLY A 9 6.35 -17.89 10.17
CA GLY A 9 6.74 -17.00 11.28
C GLY A 9 7.34 -15.66 10.83
N LEU A 10 7.07 -15.21 9.60
CA LEU A 10 7.49 -13.88 9.18
C LEU A 10 6.71 -12.80 9.96
N PRO A 11 7.39 -11.83 10.60
CA PRO A 11 6.70 -10.81 11.40
C PRO A 11 6.00 -9.75 10.54
N VAL A 12 6.44 -9.56 9.30
CA VAL A 12 5.90 -8.57 8.36
C VAL A 12 5.86 -9.18 6.96
N ILE A 13 4.71 -9.13 6.31
CA ILE A 13 4.51 -9.66 4.95
C ILE A 13 3.78 -8.59 4.14
N GLU A 14 4.45 -8.01 3.15
CA GLU A 14 3.79 -7.08 2.22
C GLU A 14 2.78 -7.84 1.36
N ALA A 15 1.49 -7.59 1.61
CA ALA A 15 0.43 -8.47 1.13
C ALA A 15 0.02 -8.20 -0.32
N THR A 16 -0.06 -6.92 -0.71
CA THR A 16 -0.48 -6.51 -2.05
C THR A 16 -0.26 -5.00 -2.27
N SER A 17 -0.64 -4.51 -3.45
CA SER A 17 -0.54 -3.12 -3.86
C SER A 17 -1.86 -2.61 -4.41
N PHE A 18 -2.40 -1.54 -3.81
CA PHE A 18 -3.60 -0.83 -4.27
C PHE A 18 -3.27 0.17 -5.38
N VAL A 19 -2.67 -0.37 -6.44
CA VAL A 19 -2.34 0.33 -7.69
C VAL A 19 -3.46 0.16 -8.71
N SER A 20 -3.47 0.97 -9.75
CA SER A 20 -4.46 0.84 -10.81
C SER A 20 -4.24 -0.46 -11.62
N PRO A 21 -5.24 -1.34 -11.73
CA PRO A 21 -5.16 -2.59 -12.51
C PRO A 21 -4.80 -2.38 -13.98
N LYS A 22 -5.11 -1.20 -14.53
CA LYS A 22 -4.73 -0.82 -15.90
C LYS A 22 -3.22 -0.79 -16.10
N TRP A 23 -2.47 -0.38 -15.08
CA TRP A 23 -1.01 -0.20 -15.15
C TRP A 23 -0.28 -1.43 -14.60
N VAL A 24 -0.86 -2.09 -13.60
CA VAL A 24 -0.30 -3.31 -12.99
C VAL A 24 -1.41 -4.36 -12.87
N PRO A 25 -1.73 -5.09 -13.96
CA PRO A 25 -2.80 -6.09 -13.96
C PRO A 25 -2.59 -7.23 -12.97
N GLN A 26 -1.33 -7.51 -12.61
CA GLN A 26 -0.98 -8.56 -11.66
C GLN A 26 -1.48 -8.28 -10.24
N MET A 27 -1.79 -7.02 -9.92
CA MET A 27 -2.29 -6.58 -8.61
C MET A 27 -3.79 -6.27 -8.67
N ALA A 28 -4.51 -6.65 -9.73
CA ALA A 28 -5.90 -6.27 -9.93
C ALA A 28 -6.86 -6.78 -8.84
N ASP A 29 -6.49 -7.89 -8.21
CA ASP A 29 -7.21 -8.60 -7.15
C ASP A 29 -6.80 -8.15 -5.73
N HIS A 30 -6.15 -6.99 -5.60
CA HIS A 30 -5.63 -6.47 -4.33
C HIS A 30 -6.67 -6.46 -3.20
N THR A 31 -7.94 -6.22 -3.51
CA THR A 31 -9.01 -6.12 -2.50
C THR A 31 -9.37 -7.52 -1.97
N GLU A 32 -9.53 -8.46 -2.89
CA GLU A 32 -9.86 -9.85 -2.66
C GLU A 32 -8.73 -10.55 -1.90
N VAL A 33 -7.49 -10.31 -2.30
CA VAL A 33 -6.29 -10.82 -1.60
C VAL A 33 -6.26 -10.30 -0.17
N LEU A 34 -6.36 -8.99 0.04
CA LEU A 34 -6.24 -8.44 1.40
C LEU A 34 -7.34 -8.93 2.33
N LYS A 35 -8.57 -9.11 1.82
CA LYS A 35 -9.71 -9.65 2.57
C LYS A 35 -9.64 -11.16 2.77
N GLY A 36 -9.05 -11.88 1.83
CA GLY A 36 -9.01 -13.34 1.81
C GLY A 36 -7.91 -13.97 2.68
N ILE A 37 -6.83 -13.23 2.98
CA ILE A 37 -5.75 -13.75 3.82
C ILE A 37 -6.14 -13.82 5.29
N GLN A 38 -5.62 -14.83 5.98
CA GLN A 38 -5.76 -14.95 7.43
C GLN A 38 -4.89 -13.93 8.15
N LYS A 39 -5.46 -13.22 9.12
CA LYS A 39 -4.74 -12.21 9.91
C LYS A 39 -4.22 -12.84 11.19
N PHE A 40 -2.97 -13.30 11.15
CA PHE A 40 -2.32 -13.90 12.31
C PHE A 40 -2.00 -12.83 13.37
N PRO A 41 -2.24 -13.11 14.67
CA PRO A 41 -1.84 -12.21 15.75
C PRO A 41 -0.32 -11.95 15.72
N GLY A 42 0.08 -10.68 15.83
CA GLY A 42 1.50 -10.29 15.87
C GLY A 42 2.20 -10.23 14.51
N ILE A 43 1.50 -10.47 13.41
CA ILE A 43 2.03 -10.31 12.05
C ILE A 43 1.41 -9.08 11.38
N ASN A 44 2.25 -8.27 10.75
CA ASN A 44 1.84 -7.10 10.00
C ASN A 44 1.71 -7.42 8.52
N TYR A 45 0.63 -6.91 7.91
CA TYR A 45 0.33 -7.09 6.49
C TYR A 45 0.25 -5.74 5.78
N PRO A 46 1.37 -5.00 5.64
CA PRO A 46 1.38 -3.73 4.95
C PRO A 46 0.95 -3.91 3.49
N VAL A 47 0.32 -2.86 2.95
CA VAL A 47 -0.06 -2.79 1.54
C VAL A 47 0.41 -1.49 0.93
N LEU A 48 0.83 -1.54 -0.33
CA LEU A 48 1.33 -0.37 -1.04
C LEU A 48 0.15 0.50 -1.50
N THR A 49 0.24 1.81 -1.25
CA THR A 49 -0.76 2.81 -1.62
C THR A 49 -0.08 3.98 -2.33
N PRO A 50 -0.01 3.99 -3.68
CA PRO A 50 0.74 5.00 -4.44
C PRO A 50 0.13 6.40 -4.38
N ASN A 51 -1.16 6.50 -4.07
CA ASN A 51 -1.92 7.74 -4.06
C ASN A 51 -3.10 7.64 -3.09
N PHE A 52 -3.79 8.76 -2.89
CA PHE A 52 -4.90 8.86 -1.94
C PHE A 52 -6.07 7.92 -2.25
N LYS A 53 -6.37 7.67 -3.54
CA LYS A 53 -7.44 6.75 -3.95
C LYS A 53 -7.10 5.30 -3.58
N GLY A 54 -5.85 4.89 -3.81
CA GLY A 54 -5.35 3.57 -3.39
C GLY A 54 -5.39 3.41 -1.88
N TYR A 55 -5.01 4.46 -1.13
CA TYR A 55 -5.13 4.50 0.33
C TYR A 55 -6.56 4.28 0.81
N GLN A 56 -7.54 5.01 0.25
CA GLN A 56 -8.95 4.84 0.62
C GLN A 56 -9.45 3.40 0.38
N ALA A 57 -9.07 2.81 -0.75
CA ALA A 57 -9.42 1.42 -1.07
C ALA A 57 -8.76 0.42 -0.10
N ALA A 58 -7.49 0.64 0.26
CA ALA A 58 -6.77 -0.18 1.22
C ALA A 58 -7.43 -0.15 2.61
N VAL A 59 -7.77 1.04 3.10
CA VAL A 59 -8.47 1.21 4.38
C VAL A 59 -9.84 0.53 4.34
N ALA A 60 -10.61 0.71 3.26
CA ALA A 60 -11.91 0.06 3.10
C ALA A 60 -11.80 -1.48 3.01
N ALA A 61 -10.65 -2.00 2.56
CA ALA A 61 -10.35 -3.42 2.54
C ALA A 61 -9.79 -3.96 3.87
N GLY A 62 -9.59 -3.10 4.88
CA GLY A 62 -9.15 -3.48 6.21
C GLY A 62 -7.63 -3.43 6.43
N ALA A 63 -6.90 -2.67 5.62
CA ALA A 63 -5.47 -2.45 5.85
C ALA A 63 -5.23 -1.78 7.20
N LYS A 64 -4.31 -2.35 7.98
CA LYS A 64 -3.89 -1.81 9.28
C LYS A 64 -2.53 -1.10 9.24
N GLU A 65 -1.84 -1.22 8.11
CA GLU A 65 -0.56 -0.57 7.82
C GLU A 65 -0.50 -0.35 6.32
N VAL A 66 0.03 0.81 5.90
CA VAL A 66 0.17 1.16 4.48
C VAL A 66 1.58 1.60 4.17
N SER A 67 2.03 1.36 2.94
CA SER A 67 3.32 1.81 2.43
C SER A 67 3.12 2.83 1.32
N VAL A 68 3.84 3.94 1.35
CA VAL A 68 4.02 4.85 0.20
C VAL A 68 5.40 4.60 -0.40
N PHE A 69 5.59 4.94 -1.68
CA PHE A 69 6.92 4.89 -2.30
C PHE A 69 7.23 6.19 -3.01
N GLY A 70 8.39 6.77 -2.72
CA GLY A 70 8.95 7.87 -3.47
C GLY A 70 10.04 7.40 -4.43
N ALA A 71 10.53 8.32 -5.26
CA ALA A 71 11.73 8.10 -6.05
C ALA A 71 12.58 9.38 -6.10
N ALA A 72 13.91 9.21 -6.12
CA ALA A 72 14.87 10.31 -6.22
C ALA A 72 15.08 10.83 -7.67
N SER A 73 14.35 10.28 -8.65
CA SER A 73 14.49 10.61 -10.07
C SER A 73 13.16 11.07 -10.66
N GLU A 74 13.12 12.31 -11.15
CA GLU A 74 11.96 12.90 -11.83
C GLU A 74 11.43 12.02 -12.97
N LEU A 75 12.33 11.45 -13.77
CA LEU A 75 11.95 10.56 -14.88
C LEU A 75 11.31 9.28 -14.37
N PHE A 76 11.78 8.75 -13.24
CA PHE A 76 11.18 7.55 -12.62
C PHE A 76 9.80 7.87 -12.06
N THR A 77 9.67 8.97 -11.31
CA THR A 77 8.40 9.42 -10.72
C THR A 77 7.35 9.67 -11.79
N ARG A 78 7.70 10.39 -12.86
CA ARG A 78 6.79 10.65 -14.00
C ARG A 78 6.37 9.37 -14.71
N LYS A 79 7.28 8.41 -14.92
CA LYS A 79 6.93 7.15 -15.58
C LYS A 79 6.03 6.25 -14.73
N ASN A 80 6.18 6.26 -13.40
CA ASN A 80 5.50 5.31 -12.52
C ASN A 80 4.21 5.86 -11.90
N ILE A 81 4.19 7.16 -11.56
CA ILE A 81 3.03 7.80 -10.91
C ILE A 81 2.53 9.04 -11.65
N ASN A 82 3.08 9.34 -12.83
CA ASN A 82 2.63 10.41 -13.74
C ASN A 82 2.56 11.80 -13.08
N CYS A 83 3.48 12.07 -12.16
CA CYS A 83 3.69 13.37 -11.52
C CYS A 83 5.18 13.61 -11.25
N SER A 84 5.53 14.84 -10.87
CA SER A 84 6.84 15.24 -10.36
C SER A 84 7.07 14.75 -8.93
N ILE A 85 8.31 14.84 -8.45
CA ILE A 85 8.64 14.50 -7.06
C ILE A 85 7.86 15.39 -6.08
N ASP A 86 7.80 16.71 -6.33
CA ASP A 86 7.07 17.64 -5.46
C ASP A 86 5.57 17.33 -5.40
N GLU A 87 4.95 17.05 -6.55
CA GLU A 87 3.53 16.64 -6.61
C GLU A 87 3.29 15.32 -5.87
N SER A 88 4.24 14.38 -5.94
CA SER A 88 4.15 13.12 -5.19
C SER A 88 4.14 13.36 -3.68
N PHE A 89 4.96 14.28 -3.19
CA PHE A 89 4.98 14.65 -1.77
C PHE A 89 3.68 15.32 -1.32
N GLN A 90 3.05 16.13 -2.18
CA GLN A 90 1.73 16.69 -1.88
C GLN A 90 0.67 15.58 -1.72
N GLN A 91 0.71 14.56 -2.58
CA GLN A 91 -0.17 13.40 -2.45
C GLN A 91 0.14 12.58 -1.19
N PHE A 92 1.42 12.37 -0.86
CA PHE A 92 1.81 11.68 0.37
C PHE A 92 1.37 12.43 1.61
N SER A 93 1.41 13.76 1.61
CA SER A 93 0.89 14.56 2.72
C SER A 93 -0.59 14.26 3.01
N GLN A 94 -1.42 14.08 1.98
CA GLN A 94 -2.83 13.72 2.16
C GLN A 94 -2.99 12.32 2.77
N VAL A 95 -2.21 11.35 2.27
CA VAL A 95 -2.19 9.97 2.81
C VAL A 95 -1.73 9.97 4.26
N LEU A 96 -0.62 10.63 4.58
CA LEU A 96 -0.05 10.70 5.93
C LEU A 96 -1.01 11.35 6.92
N GLN A 97 -1.69 12.44 6.53
CA GLN A 97 -2.68 13.10 7.39
C GLN A 97 -3.88 12.18 7.68
N ALA A 98 -4.42 11.53 6.64
CA ALA A 98 -5.54 10.63 6.81
C ALA A 98 -5.18 9.36 7.59
N ALA A 99 -4.00 8.80 7.35
CA ALA A 99 -3.48 7.63 8.07
C ALA A 99 -3.25 7.96 9.55
N ARG A 100 -2.68 9.13 9.84
CA ARG A 100 -2.51 9.61 11.22
C ARG A 100 -3.84 9.78 11.93
N ALA A 101 -4.86 10.32 11.27
CA ALA A 101 -6.21 10.45 11.83
C ALA A 101 -6.87 9.10 12.12
N ALA A 102 -6.56 8.08 11.31
CA ALA A 102 -7.05 6.71 11.46
C ALA A 102 -6.15 5.81 12.36
N SER A 103 -5.07 6.35 12.92
CA SER A 103 -4.03 5.59 13.65
C SER A 103 -3.44 4.43 12.85
N ILE A 104 -3.31 4.60 11.54
CA ILE A 104 -2.70 3.63 10.62
C ILE A 104 -1.22 4.01 10.44
N PRO A 105 -0.27 3.12 10.77
CA PRO A 105 1.14 3.36 10.50
C PRO A 105 1.41 3.44 8.99
N VAL A 106 2.31 4.34 8.62
CA VAL A 106 2.75 4.53 7.23
C VAL A 106 4.24 4.25 7.13
N ARG A 107 4.62 3.39 6.20
CA ARG A 107 6.00 3.13 5.79
C ARG A 107 6.33 3.89 4.50
N GLY A 108 7.53 4.44 4.38
CA GLY A 108 8.03 5.14 3.18
C GLY A 108 9.37 4.61 2.72
#